data_AF-A0A231RRC1-F1
#
_entry.id   AF-A0A231RRC1-F1
#
_cell.length_a   1.000
_cell.length_b   1.000
_cell.length_c   1.000
_cell.angle_alpha   90.00
_cell.angle_beta   90.00
_cell.angle_gamma   90.00
#
_symmetry.space_group_name_H-M   'P 1'
#
loop_
_entity.id
_entity.type
_entity.pdbx_description
1 polymer ?
#
loop_
_entity_poly.entity_id
_entity_poly.type
_entity_poly.pdbx_seq_one_letter_code
_entity_poly.pdbx_strand_id
1 'polypeptide(L)'
;MRLTMDQIVNAVCLNMAERHEVPVESVEVELLYDEDNGFSAEVWVQGRSRFLVEANLKEAIMRYVLNEYGQRVYPSQIELDVEDEMWADIRA
;
A
#
# COMPACT_ATOMS: atom_id res chain seq x y z
N MET A 1 -7.83 -11.61 7.73
CA MET A 1 -6.62 -11.00 8.32
C MET A 1 -6.75 -9.49 8.16
N ARG A 2 -6.30 -8.68 9.11
CA ARG A 2 -6.32 -7.21 8.98
C ARG A 2 -4.89 -6.69 8.98
N LEU A 3 -4.56 -5.80 8.05
CA LEU A 3 -3.32 -5.03 8.03
C LEU A 3 -3.58 -3.62 8.57
N THR A 4 -2.69 -3.13 9.42
CA THR A 4 -2.72 -1.76 9.95
C THR A 4 -2.22 -0.74 8.93
N MET A 5 -2.42 0.55 9.23
CA MET A 5 -1.88 1.66 8.42
C MET A 5 -0.38 1.51 8.17
N ASP A 6 0.41 1.24 9.21
CA ASP A 6 1.86 1.02 9.11
C ASP A 6 2.20 -0.13 8.16
N GLN A 7 1.42 -1.20 8.17
CA GLN A 7 1.64 -2.34 7.28
C GLN A 7 1.28 -2.01 5.83
N ILE A 8 0.27 -1.17 5.60
CA ILE A 8 -0.04 -0.65 4.26
C ILE A 8 1.09 0.26 3.78
N VAL A 9 1.58 1.18 4.63
CA VAL A 9 2.73 2.03 4.32
C VAL A 9 3.95 1.18 3.98
N ASN A 10 4.30 0.20 4.81
CA ASN A 10 5.41 -0.71 4.57
C ASN A 10 5.25 -1.48 3.25
N ALA A 11 4.04 -1.97 2.96
CA ALA A 11 3.75 -2.65 1.71
C ALA A 11 4.05 -1.76 0.50
N VAL A 12 3.62 -0.48 0.55
CA VAL A 12 3.87 0.50 -0.51
C VAL A 12 5.36 0.84 -0.60
N CYS A 13 6.03 1.14 0.52
CA CYS A 13 7.46 1.46 0.56
C CYS A 13 8.30 0.33 -0.06
N LEU A 14 8.08 -0.92 0.35
CA LEU A 14 8.79 -2.09 -0.18
C LEU A 14 8.52 -2.27 -1.69
N ASN A 15 7.26 -2.13 -2.12
CA ASN A 15 6.90 -2.24 -3.53
C ASN A 15 7.58 -1.17 -4.39
N MET A 16 7.65 0.07 -3.90
CA MET A 16 8.28 1.18 -4.61
C MET A 16 9.80 1.06 -4.62
N ALA A 17 10.41 0.71 -3.50
CA ALA A 17 11.85 0.49 -3.39
C ALA A 17 12.33 -0.61 -4.36
N GLU A 18 11.61 -1.73 -4.41
CA GLU A 18 11.90 -2.84 -5.34
C GLU A 18 11.81 -2.38 -6.80
N ARG A 19 10.73 -1.67 -7.18
CA ARG A 19 10.49 -1.22 -8.56
C ARG A 19 11.49 -0.18 -9.06
N HIS A 20 12.03 0.63 -8.17
CA HIS A 20 12.98 1.68 -8.50
C HIS A 20 14.43 1.28 -8.22
N GLU A 21 14.67 0.08 -7.69
CA GLU A 21 16.00 -0.42 -7.31
C GLU A 21 16.74 0.52 -6.34
N VAL A 22 16.01 1.04 -5.34
CA VAL A 22 16.53 1.98 -4.34
C VAL A 22 16.36 1.43 -2.91
N PRO A 23 17.12 1.92 -1.92
CA PRO A 23 16.87 1.60 -0.52
C PRO A 23 15.48 2.03 -0.06
N VAL A 24 14.86 1.27 0.85
CA VAL A 24 13.51 1.57 1.36
C VAL A 24 13.46 2.93 2.05
N GLU A 25 14.54 3.34 2.71
CA GLU A 25 14.66 4.62 3.40
C GLU A 25 14.66 5.83 2.44
N SER A 26 14.75 5.58 1.14
CA SER A 26 14.63 6.62 0.10
C SER A 26 13.22 6.78 -0.46
N VAL A 27 12.25 6.06 0.13
CA VAL A 27 10.83 6.12 -0.23
C VAL A 27 10.03 6.70 0.94
N GLU A 28 9.27 7.74 0.65
CA GLU A 28 8.27 8.29 1.56
C GLU A 28 6.88 8.05 0.97
N VAL A 29 5.90 7.75 1.84
CA VAL A 29 4.53 7.42 1.46
C VAL A 29 3.58 8.16 2.38
N GLU A 30 2.61 8.84 1.79
CA GLU A 30 1.46 9.40 2.48
C GLU A 30 0.21 8.73 1.92
N LEU A 31 -0.54 8.04 2.79
CA LEU A 31 -1.81 7.43 2.41
C LEU A 31 -2.92 8.49 2.42
N LEU A 32 -3.79 8.43 1.42
CA LEU A 32 -4.81 9.43 1.17
C LEU A 32 -6.16 8.74 0.98
N TYR A 33 -7.21 9.41 1.47
CA TYR A 33 -8.59 9.05 1.18
C TYR A 33 -9.42 10.33 1.10
N ASP A 34 -10.24 10.44 0.07
CA ASP A 34 -11.32 11.42 -0.02
C ASP A 34 -12.53 10.80 -0.75
N GLU A 35 -13.71 11.38 -0.54
CA GLU A 35 -14.97 10.83 -1.07
C GLU A 35 -15.05 10.84 -2.61
N ASP A 36 -14.31 11.72 -3.29
CA ASP A 36 -14.35 11.89 -4.75
C ASP A 36 -13.34 10.95 -5.46
N ASN A 37 -12.15 10.78 -4.90
CA ASN A 37 -11.05 10.01 -5.51
C ASN A 37 -10.83 8.63 -4.89
N GLY A 38 -11.40 8.37 -3.71
CA GLY A 38 -11.24 7.12 -2.96
C GLY A 38 -9.83 6.93 -2.39
N PHE A 39 -9.44 5.68 -2.19
CA PHE A 39 -8.14 5.34 -1.59
C PHE A 39 -7.00 5.58 -2.58
N SER A 40 -5.99 6.32 -2.14
CA SER A 40 -4.80 6.63 -2.92
C SER A 40 -3.59 6.82 -2.01
N ALA A 41 -2.43 7.09 -2.61
CA ALA A 41 -1.25 7.53 -1.87
C ALA A 41 -0.42 8.48 -2.72
N GLU A 42 0.21 9.48 -2.09
CA GLU A 42 1.34 10.16 -2.70
C GLU A 42 2.64 9.48 -2.26
N VAL A 43 3.54 9.22 -3.20
CA VAL A 43 4.83 8.59 -2.93
C VAL A 43 5.95 9.44 -3.47
N TRP A 44 6.99 9.65 -2.67
CA TRP A 44 8.21 10.33 -3.07
C TRP A 44 9.35 9.33 -3.15
N VAL A 45 9.97 9.24 -4.33
CA VAL A 45 11.17 8.42 -4.54
C VAL A 45 12.27 9.33 -5.02
N GLN A 46 13.35 9.45 -4.24
CA GLN A 46 14.49 10.34 -4.54
C GLN A 46 14.05 11.78 -4.89
N GLY A 47 13.08 12.32 -4.14
CA GLY A 47 12.58 13.69 -4.31
C GLY A 47 11.62 13.91 -5.48
N ARG A 48 11.16 12.85 -6.16
CA ARG A 48 10.10 12.92 -7.18
C ARG A 48 8.82 12.29 -6.65
N SER A 49 7.75 13.08 -6.64
CA SER A 49 6.44 12.61 -6.19
C SER A 49 5.58 12.07 -7.32
N ARG A 50 4.69 11.14 -6.98
CA ARG A 50 3.60 10.68 -7.83
C ARG A 50 2.43 10.15 -6.99
N PHE A 51 1.22 10.23 -7.54
CA PHE A 51 0.06 9.60 -6.96
C PHE A 51 -0.08 8.14 -7.41
N LEU A 52 -0.48 7.29 -6.48
CA LEU A 52 -0.88 5.91 -6.66
C LEU A 52 -2.40 5.81 -6.44
N VAL A 53 -3.08 5.03 -7.26
CA VAL A 53 -4.51 4.74 -7.09
C VAL A 53 -4.73 3.47 -6.27
N GLU A 54 -5.95 3.23 -5.81
CA GLU A 54 -6.33 2.05 -5.01
C GLU A 54 -5.79 0.72 -5.58
N ALA A 55 -5.81 0.56 -6.91
CA ALA A 55 -5.30 -0.63 -7.58
C ALA A 55 -3.79 -0.86 -7.30
N ASN A 56 -2.99 0.21 -7.22
CA ASN A 56 -1.58 0.12 -6.86
C ASN A 56 -1.40 -0.24 -5.37
N LEU A 57 -2.24 0.31 -4.48
CA LEU A 57 -2.22 -0.03 -3.06
C LEU A 57 -2.52 -1.52 -2.86
N LYS A 58 -3.56 -2.03 -3.51
CA LYS A 58 -3.91 -3.45 -3.47
C LYS A 58 -2.79 -4.33 -4.02
N GLU A 59 -2.10 -3.90 -5.08
CA GLU A 59 -0.93 -4.63 -5.59
C GLU A 59 0.21 -4.70 -4.57
N ALA A 60 0.54 -3.57 -3.95
CA ALA A 60 1.56 -3.52 -2.91
C ALA A 60 1.20 -4.44 -1.73
N ILE A 61 -0.06 -4.40 -1.28
CA ILE A 61 -0.58 -5.28 -0.23
C ILE A 61 -0.50 -6.77 -0.63
N MET A 62 -0.88 -7.14 -1.86
CA MET A 62 -0.75 -8.52 -2.33
C MET A 62 0.69 -9.02 -2.22
N ARG A 63 1.67 -8.20 -2.63
CA ARG A 63 3.08 -8.56 -2.55
C ARG A 63 3.55 -8.68 -1.11
N TYR A 64 3.19 -7.72 -0.26
CA TYR A 64 3.52 -7.75 1.17
C TYR A 64 2.97 -8.99 1.85
N VAL A 65 1.72 -9.34 1.58
CA VAL A 65 1.07 -10.53 2.15
C VAL A 65 1.73 -11.82 1.68
N LEU A 66 2.11 -11.90 0.40
CA LEU A 66 2.84 -13.05 -0.12
C LEU A 66 4.23 -13.19 0.51
N ASN A 67 4.97 -12.10 0.63
CA ASN A 67 6.38 -12.14 1.05
C ASN A 67 6.52 -12.30 2.58
N GLU A 68 5.71 -11.59 3.37
CA GLU A 68 5.82 -11.60 4.84
C GLU A 68 5.03 -12.73 5.49
N TYR A 69 3.93 -13.18 4.85
CA TYR A 69 3.02 -14.18 5.43
C TYR A 69 2.93 -15.47 4.60
N GLY A 70 3.56 -15.54 3.42
CA GLY A 70 3.48 -16.71 2.55
C GLY A 70 2.08 -16.97 1.97
N GLN A 71 1.16 -16.00 2.06
CA GLN A 71 -0.23 -16.18 1.65
C GLN A 71 -0.48 -15.50 0.30
N ARG A 72 -0.99 -16.27 -0.67
CA ARG A 72 -1.44 -15.71 -1.94
C ARG A 72 -2.84 -15.12 -1.79
N VAL A 73 -2.99 -13.85 -2.13
CA VAL A 73 -4.26 -13.12 -2.11
C VAL A 73 -4.48 -12.36 -3.42
N TYR A 74 -5.74 -12.09 -3.74
CA TYR A 74 -6.15 -11.37 -4.96
C TYR A 74 -6.75 -10.00 -4.63
N PRO A 75 -6.80 -9.02 -5.56
CA PRO A 75 -7.32 -7.68 -5.26
C PRO A 75 -8.77 -7.68 -4.79
N SER A 76 -9.59 -8.61 -5.28
CA SER A 76 -11.00 -8.78 -4.87
C SER A 76 -11.16 -9.26 -3.42
N GLN A 77 -10.08 -9.74 -2.80
CA GLN A 77 -10.06 -10.16 -1.40
C GLN A 77 -9.56 -9.05 -0.45
N ILE A 78 -9.15 -7.90 -0.99
CA ILE A 78 -8.61 -6.78 -0.23
C ILE A 78 -9.63 -5.65 -0.23
N GLU A 79 -10.09 -5.29 0.96
CA GLU A 79 -10.99 -4.16 1.20
C GLU A 79 -10.23 -3.12 2.03
N LEU A 80 -10.12 -1.90 1.50
CA LEU A 80 -9.56 -0.76 2.21
C LEU A 80 -10.69 0.00 2.86
N ASP A 81 -10.44 0.48 4.07
CA ASP A 81 -11.40 1.27 4.83
C ASP A 81 -10.64 2.27 5.72
N VAL A 82 -11.33 3.32 6.16
CA VAL A 82 -10.76 4.38 7.00
C VAL A 82 -11.80 4.97 7.93
N GLU A 83 -11.43 5.10 9.20
CA GLU A 83 -12.14 5.92 10.18
C GLU A 83 -11.15 6.96 10.72
N ASP A 84 -10.45 6.66 11.82
CA ASP A 84 -9.36 7.50 12.33
C ASP A 84 -8.02 7.17 11.65
N GLU A 85 -7.81 5.90 11.30
CA GLU A 85 -6.63 5.40 10.58
C GLU A 85 -7.09 4.48 9.45
N MET A 86 -6.29 4.36 8.39
CA MET A 86 -6.59 3.45 7.28
C MET A 86 -6.19 2.01 7.63
N TRP A 87 -6.99 1.02 7.24
CA TRP A 87 -6.65 -0.40 7.34
C TRP A 87 -7.07 -1.18 6.10
N ALA A 88 -6.56 -2.41 5.98
CA ALA A 88 -6.92 -3.33 4.91
C ALA A 88 -7.41 -4.66 5.49
N ASP A 89 -8.64 -5.04 5.19
CA ASP A 89 -9.17 -6.36 5.49
C ASP A 89 -8.94 -7.32 4.31
N ILE A 90 -8.34 -8.47 4.64
CA ILE A 90 -8.09 -9.57 3.71
C ILE A 90 -9.09 -10.68 4.02
N ARG A 91 -10.06 -10.83 3.13
CA ARG A 91 -11.13 -11.84 3.21
C ARG A 91 -10.74 -13.05 2.37
N ALA A 92 -10.45 -14.16 3.05
CA ALA A 92 -10.10 -15.44 2.43
C ALA A 92 -11.30 -16.04 1.69
#